data_AF-A0A1C6EGR3-F1
#
_entry.id   AF-A0A1C6EGR3-F1
#
_cell.length_a   1.000
_cell.length_b   1.000
_cell.length_c   1.000
_cell.angle_alpha   90.00
_cell.angle_beta   90.00
_cell.angle_gamma   90.00
#
_symmetry.space_group_name_H-M   'P 1'
#
loop_
_entity.id
_entity.type
_entity.pdbx_description
1 polymer ?
#
loop_
_entity_poly.entity_id
_entity_poly.type
_entity_poly.pdbx_seq_one_letter_code
_entity_poly.pdbx_strand_id
1 'polypeptide(L)'
;MKILKAIFGYKRLFIGLLAPIAFILVLIAKNNSAFAEWYTVNIYHYISQAWNFLSALLPFSLAEFIVVMLAPFALTYIVVSIVKIIKKKGSRGKTAYKAFLNVICAVSLVFFLFITNFGICYYRNTFAETNGIEIRESTVDELYSLCIDLAKNASKARENLSENDGIMTLTSLNEAKAETQKAMNSLYEKYPTIFGGYSKAKSVMLSELMSYTQITGVFFPFTFEANVNVAVPEFSIPATMCHELSHLRGFAREDEANFIAYLACINSDNAEVQYSGYMLAFIHSVNALYSSDVEKYQEVFSYLSDKAKSDLNANNEYWAKYETPVAEVASSINDSYLKANSQDDGTKSYGRMVDLLLAYSRK
;
A
#
# COMPACT_ATOMS: atom_id res chain seq x y z
N MET A 1 20.21 25.61 -36.84
CA MET A 1 18.82 25.41 -37.35
C MET A 1 18.52 23.98 -37.85
N LYS A 2 19.37 23.34 -38.71
CA LYS A 2 19.13 21.95 -39.18
C LYS A 2 19.22 20.87 -38.08
N ILE A 3 20.14 21.02 -37.12
CA ILE A 3 20.28 20.10 -35.97
C ILE A 3 19.07 20.20 -35.05
N LEU A 4 18.63 21.43 -34.70
CA LEU A 4 17.40 21.68 -33.94
C LEU A 4 16.16 21.12 -34.63
N LYS A 5 15.99 21.24 -35.96
CA LYS A 5 14.88 20.60 -36.70
C LYS A 5 14.96 19.07 -36.72
N ALA A 6 16.15 18.48 -36.70
CA ALA A 6 16.34 17.03 -36.64
C ALA A 6 16.10 16.47 -35.23
N ILE A 7 16.38 17.27 -34.19
CA ILE A 7 16.12 16.97 -32.79
C ILE A 7 14.64 17.17 -32.49
N PHE A 8 14.07 18.37 -32.70
CA PHE A 8 12.68 18.75 -32.39
C PHE A 8 11.64 18.38 -33.47
N GLY A 9 12.04 17.68 -34.54
CA GLY A 9 11.13 17.29 -35.62
C GLY A 9 10.16 16.15 -35.30
N TYR A 10 10.24 15.57 -34.09
CA TYR A 10 9.37 14.47 -33.69
C TYR A 10 8.29 14.96 -32.72
N LYS A 11 7.02 14.94 -33.16
CA LYS A 11 5.86 15.32 -32.32
C LYS A 11 5.81 14.62 -30.95
N ARG A 12 6.41 13.43 -30.82
CA ARG A 12 6.53 12.70 -29.53
C ARG A 12 7.39 13.42 -28.47
N LEU A 13 8.22 14.39 -28.83
CA LEU A 13 9.03 15.14 -27.84
C LEU A 13 8.18 15.95 -26.87
N PHE A 14 6.95 16.31 -27.26
CA PHE A 14 6.00 16.93 -26.34
C PHE A 14 5.61 15.99 -25.19
N ILE A 15 5.66 14.67 -25.38
CA ILE A 15 5.45 13.68 -24.30
C ILE A 15 6.61 13.75 -23.28
N GLY A 16 7.83 14.05 -23.75
CA GLY A 16 8.96 14.28 -22.85
C GLY A 16 8.78 15.47 -21.91
N LEU A 17 7.90 16.42 -22.24
CA LEU A 17 7.55 17.54 -21.34
C LEU A 17 6.66 17.13 -20.16
N LEU A 18 6.10 15.92 -20.18
CA LEU A 18 5.31 15.44 -19.05
C LEU A 18 6.15 15.26 -17.78
N ALA A 19 7.42 14.87 -17.92
CA ALA A 19 8.32 14.72 -16.78
C ALA A 19 8.58 16.04 -16.02
N PRO A 20 8.97 17.16 -16.67
CA PRO A 20 9.13 18.44 -15.96
C PRO A 20 7.79 18.97 -15.41
N ILE A 21 6.65 18.72 -16.07
CA ILE A 21 5.34 19.08 -15.52
C ILE A 21 5.07 18.29 -14.23
N ALA A 22 5.28 16.97 -14.25
CA ALA A 22 5.12 16.11 -13.07
C ALA A 22 6.03 16.57 -11.92
N PHE A 23 7.28 16.92 -12.22
CA PHE A 23 8.21 17.44 -11.23
C PHE A 23 7.73 18.76 -10.61
N ILE A 24 7.21 19.69 -11.43
CA ILE A 24 6.60 20.94 -10.93
C ILE A 24 5.40 20.63 -10.03
N LEU A 25 4.53 19.68 -10.40
CA LEU A 25 3.40 19.27 -9.57
C LEU A 25 3.84 18.72 -8.21
N VAL A 26 4.91 17.92 -8.17
CA VAL A 26 5.51 17.45 -6.91
C VAL A 26 6.01 18.61 -6.06
N LEU A 27 6.71 19.58 -6.65
CA LEU A 27 7.20 20.75 -5.92
C LEU A 27 6.06 21.60 -5.35
N ILE A 28 4.97 21.76 -6.09
CA ILE A 28 3.78 22.47 -5.61
C ILE A 28 3.15 21.70 -4.44
N ALA A 29 2.89 20.40 -4.61
CA ALA A 29 2.29 19.55 -3.59
C ALA A 29 3.13 19.51 -2.30
N LYS A 30 4.45 19.33 -2.43
CA LYS A 30 5.38 19.26 -1.29
C LYS A 30 5.43 20.54 -0.47
N ASN A 31 5.30 21.71 -1.10
CA ASN A 31 5.36 23.00 -0.41
C ASN A 31 3.99 23.57 -0.03
N ASN A 32 2.90 22.88 -0.40
CA ASN A 32 1.54 23.35 -0.17
C ASN A 32 0.61 22.15 0.07
N SER A 33 0.53 21.70 1.32
CA SER A 33 -0.35 20.58 1.69
C SER A 33 -1.82 20.88 1.43
N ALA A 34 -2.25 22.14 1.45
CA ALA A 34 -3.61 22.54 1.10
C ALA A 34 -3.91 22.31 -0.39
N PHE A 35 -2.94 22.50 -1.29
CA PHE A 35 -3.08 22.12 -2.71
C PHE A 35 -3.18 20.60 -2.86
N ALA A 36 -2.32 19.84 -2.17
CA ALA A 36 -2.35 18.38 -2.22
C ALA A 36 -3.68 17.82 -1.69
N GLU A 37 -4.16 18.34 -0.55
CA GLU A 37 -5.46 17.98 0.03
C GLU A 37 -6.62 18.33 -0.91
N TRP A 38 -6.62 19.55 -1.46
CA TRP A 38 -7.63 19.97 -2.43
C TRP A 38 -7.64 19.05 -3.66
N TYR A 39 -6.46 18.71 -4.19
CA TYR A 39 -6.33 17.79 -5.32
C TYR A 39 -6.86 16.40 -4.97
N THR A 40 -6.49 15.86 -3.80
CA THR A 40 -6.91 14.52 -3.37
C THR A 40 -8.43 14.44 -3.25
N VAL A 41 -9.05 15.43 -2.60
CA VAL A 41 -10.49 15.48 -2.34
C VAL A 41 -11.31 15.79 -3.61
N ASN A 42 -10.86 16.73 -4.44
CA ASN A 42 -11.69 17.28 -5.53
C ASN A 42 -11.35 16.73 -6.92
N ILE A 43 -10.18 16.11 -7.11
CA ILE A 43 -9.73 15.60 -8.41
C ILE A 43 -9.44 14.10 -8.34
N TYR A 44 -8.47 13.70 -7.52
CA TYR A 44 -8.03 12.30 -7.45
C TYR A 44 -9.19 11.37 -7.08
N HIS A 45 -10.04 11.75 -6.13
CA HIS A 45 -11.18 10.95 -5.73
C HIS A 45 -12.03 10.47 -6.93
N TYR A 46 -12.44 11.39 -7.81
CA TYR A 46 -13.25 11.07 -8.99
C TYR A 46 -12.48 10.26 -10.03
N ILE A 47 -11.20 10.58 -10.25
CA ILE A 47 -10.32 9.81 -11.15
C ILE A 47 -10.22 8.37 -10.65
N SER A 48 -9.94 8.21 -9.35
CA SER A 48 -9.74 6.93 -8.72
C SER A 48 -10.99 6.08 -8.73
N GLN A 49 -12.17 6.64 -8.44
CA GLN A 49 -13.43 5.91 -8.55
C GLN A 49 -13.73 5.48 -9.98
N ALA A 50 -13.57 6.37 -10.95
CA ALA A 50 -13.86 6.07 -12.35
C ALA A 50 -12.98 4.93 -12.88
N TRP A 51 -11.66 5.00 -12.65
CA TRP A 51 -10.74 3.95 -13.09
C TRP A 51 -10.88 2.66 -12.28
N ASN A 52 -11.14 2.74 -10.98
CA ASN A 52 -11.42 1.56 -10.18
C ASN A 52 -12.71 0.85 -10.65
N PHE A 53 -13.76 1.60 -11.00
CA PHE A 53 -14.97 1.02 -11.59
C PHE A 53 -14.66 0.28 -12.88
N LEU A 54 -13.86 0.87 -13.78
CA LEU A 54 -13.46 0.24 -15.03
C LEU A 54 -12.62 -1.03 -14.80
N SER A 55 -11.64 -0.99 -13.90
CA SER A 55 -10.81 -2.16 -13.60
C SER A 55 -11.60 -3.24 -12.87
N ALA A 56 -12.58 -2.89 -12.05
CA ALA A 56 -13.46 -3.83 -11.34
C ALA A 56 -14.33 -4.70 -12.27
N LEU A 57 -14.54 -4.30 -13.52
CA LEU A 57 -15.24 -5.13 -14.53
C LEU A 57 -14.47 -6.42 -14.84
N LEU A 58 -13.16 -6.45 -14.59
CA LEU A 58 -12.33 -7.63 -14.78
C LEU A 58 -12.33 -8.48 -13.49
N PRO A 59 -12.56 -9.81 -13.59
CA PRO A 59 -12.61 -10.70 -12.43
C PRO A 59 -11.21 -11.03 -11.85
N PHE A 60 -10.14 -10.53 -12.47
CA PHE A 60 -8.74 -10.74 -12.08
C PHE A 60 -8.01 -9.39 -11.95
N SER A 61 -6.81 -9.40 -11.33
CA SER A 61 -5.97 -8.20 -11.18
C SER A 61 -5.35 -7.77 -12.51
N LEU A 62 -5.75 -6.60 -13.03
CA LEU A 62 -5.12 -6.02 -14.21
C LEU A 62 -3.71 -5.53 -13.90
N ALA A 63 -3.46 -5.07 -12.68
CA ALA A 63 -2.15 -4.70 -12.17
C ALA A 63 -1.15 -5.85 -12.29
N GLU A 64 -1.51 -7.03 -11.77
CA GLU A 64 -0.69 -8.23 -11.87
C GLU A 64 -0.40 -8.59 -13.33
N PHE A 65 -1.44 -8.59 -14.18
CA PHE A 65 -1.27 -8.85 -15.60
C PHE A 65 -0.29 -7.88 -16.26
N ILE A 66 -0.39 -6.58 -15.95
CA ILE A 66 0.54 -5.56 -16.46
C ILE A 66 1.97 -5.83 -15.98
N VAL A 67 2.16 -6.12 -14.69
CA VAL A 67 3.48 -6.38 -14.10
C VAL A 67 4.12 -7.61 -14.74
N VAL A 68 3.38 -8.72 -14.88
CA VAL A 68 3.87 -9.95 -15.52
C VAL A 68 4.22 -9.72 -16.99
N MET A 69 3.40 -8.96 -17.72
CA MET A 69 3.62 -8.68 -19.15
C MET A 69 4.68 -7.61 -19.42
N LEU A 70 5.06 -6.81 -18.41
CA LEU A 70 6.05 -5.75 -18.56
C LEU A 70 7.43 -6.30 -18.94
N ALA A 71 7.86 -7.39 -18.30
CA ALA A 71 9.16 -8.03 -18.55
C ALA A 71 9.31 -8.54 -20.01
N PRO A 72 8.40 -9.40 -20.54
CA PRO A 72 8.51 -9.85 -21.93
C PRO A 72 8.32 -8.71 -22.93
N PHE A 73 7.49 -7.70 -22.62
CA PHE A 73 7.35 -6.51 -23.46
C PHE A 73 8.66 -5.71 -23.54
N ALA A 74 9.30 -5.44 -22.41
CA ALA A 74 10.57 -4.73 -22.34
C ALA A 74 11.68 -5.49 -23.08
N LEU A 75 11.78 -6.81 -22.87
CA LEU A 75 12.75 -7.67 -23.56
C LEU A 75 12.53 -7.64 -25.08
N THR A 76 11.28 -7.81 -25.53
CA THR A 76 10.93 -7.75 -26.95
C THR A 76 11.31 -6.40 -27.55
N TYR A 77 11.00 -5.31 -26.85
CA TYR A 77 11.35 -3.96 -27.29
C TYR A 77 12.87 -3.78 -27.45
N ILE A 78 13.66 -4.26 -26.49
CA ILE A 78 15.13 -4.22 -26.53
C ILE A 78 15.65 -5.00 -27.73
N VAL A 79 15.25 -6.27 -27.88
CA VAL A 79 15.70 -7.15 -28.97
C VAL A 79 15.33 -6.55 -30.34
N VAL A 80 14.09 -6.12 -30.53
CA VAL A 80 13.64 -5.50 -31.78
C VAL A 80 14.42 -4.21 -32.08
N SER A 81 14.71 -3.41 -31.05
CA SER A 81 15.49 -2.18 -31.21
C SER A 81 16.92 -2.48 -31.63
N ILE A 82 17.58 -3.45 -31.00
CA ILE A 82 18.94 -3.91 -31.37
C ILE A 82 18.96 -4.43 -32.80
N VAL A 83 18.03 -5.32 -33.18
CA VAL A 83 17.94 -5.87 -34.54
C VAL A 83 17.75 -4.76 -35.58
N LYS A 84 16.88 -3.76 -35.30
CA LYS A 84 16.68 -2.60 -36.19
C LYS A 84 17.94 -1.75 -36.33
N ILE A 85 18.69 -1.54 -35.25
CA ILE A 85 19.95 -0.80 -35.26
C ILE A 85 21.00 -1.54 -36.08
N ILE A 86 21.15 -2.86 -35.92
CA ILE A 86 22.12 -3.67 -36.66
C ILE A 86 21.80 -3.67 -38.16
N LYS A 87 20.52 -3.89 -38.53
CA LYS A 87 20.06 -4.01 -39.92
C LYS A 87 20.12 -2.69 -40.72
N LYS A 88 19.93 -1.52 -40.08
CA LYS A 88 19.95 -0.21 -40.77
C LYS A 88 21.37 0.37 -40.92
N LYS A 89 22.18 -0.24 -41.80
CA LYS A 89 23.50 0.29 -42.19
C LYS A 89 23.35 1.74 -42.70
N GLY A 90 24.21 2.65 -42.25
CA GLY A 90 24.19 4.08 -42.61
C GLY A 90 23.25 4.99 -41.79
N SER A 91 22.30 4.46 -41.01
CA SER A 91 21.40 5.28 -40.15
C SER A 91 21.26 4.75 -38.72
N ARG A 92 22.28 4.01 -38.26
CA ARG A 92 22.33 3.39 -36.92
C ARG A 92 22.14 4.39 -35.80
N GLY A 93 22.91 5.47 -35.79
CA GLY A 93 22.82 6.51 -34.75
C GLY A 93 21.44 7.16 -34.69
N LYS A 94 20.82 7.49 -35.84
CA LYS A 94 19.45 8.02 -35.88
C LYS A 94 18.41 7.01 -35.38
N THR A 95 18.61 5.73 -35.62
CA THR A 95 17.71 4.66 -35.17
C THR A 95 17.85 4.43 -33.67
N ALA A 96 19.07 4.39 -33.14
CA ALA A 96 19.35 4.31 -31.71
C ALA A 96 18.78 5.51 -30.96
N TYR A 97 18.99 6.73 -31.46
CA TYR A 97 18.42 7.95 -30.89
C TYR A 97 16.89 7.91 -30.82
N LYS A 98 16.22 7.40 -31.87
CA LYS A 98 14.75 7.23 -31.84
C LYS A 98 14.29 6.21 -30.80
N ALA A 99 15.01 5.11 -30.64
CA ALA A 99 14.68 4.11 -29.62
C ALA A 99 14.87 4.69 -28.21
N PHE A 100 15.98 5.37 -27.96
CA PHE A 100 16.22 6.09 -26.72
C PHE A 100 15.13 7.14 -26.43
N LEU A 101 14.76 7.97 -27.42
CA LEU A 101 13.67 8.94 -27.26
C LEU A 101 12.34 8.29 -26.91
N ASN A 102 12.03 7.12 -27.45
CA ASN A 102 10.82 6.39 -27.09
C ASN A 102 10.84 5.96 -25.62
N VAL A 103 11.98 5.50 -25.11
CA VAL A 103 12.15 5.15 -23.69
C VAL A 103 11.95 6.40 -22.83
N ILE A 104 12.59 7.53 -23.16
CA ILE A 104 12.41 8.79 -22.43
C ILE A 104 10.95 9.24 -22.41
N CYS A 105 10.24 9.15 -23.55
CA CYS A 105 8.82 9.50 -23.61
C CYS A 105 7.96 8.55 -22.75
N ALA A 106 8.26 7.25 -22.77
CA ALA A 106 7.54 6.26 -21.96
C ALA A 106 7.76 6.51 -20.46
N VAL A 107 9.00 6.71 -20.03
CA VAL A 107 9.34 7.05 -18.63
C VAL A 107 8.68 8.37 -18.22
N SER A 108 8.70 9.39 -19.08
CA SER A 108 8.06 10.68 -18.80
C SER A 108 6.55 10.55 -18.61
N LEU A 109 5.90 9.73 -19.43
CA LEU A 109 4.47 9.45 -19.31
C LEU A 109 4.17 8.65 -18.02
N VAL A 110 4.91 7.58 -17.75
CA VAL A 110 4.73 6.78 -16.53
C VAL A 110 4.93 7.61 -15.27
N PHE A 111 5.97 8.44 -15.23
CA PHE A 111 6.22 9.33 -14.11
C PHE A 111 5.10 10.35 -13.92
N PHE A 112 4.65 10.99 -15.00
CA PHE A 112 3.52 11.92 -14.93
C PHE A 112 2.23 11.26 -14.44
N LEU A 113 1.90 10.08 -14.99
CA LEU A 113 0.74 9.30 -14.57
C LEU A 113 0.85 8.90 -13.10
N PHE A 114 2.03 8.47 -12.64
CA PHE A 114 2.23 8.16 -11.22
C PHE A 114 1.96 9.39 -10.33
N ILE A 115 2.53 10.55 -10.68
CA ILE A 115 2.34 11.77 -9.89
C ILE A 115 0.88 12.20 -9.85
N THR A 116 0.19 12.24 -10.99
CA THR A 116 -1.22 12.65 -11.03
C THR A 116 -2.15 11.61 -10.43
N ASN A 117 -1.86 10.33 -10.64
CA ASN A 117 -2.73 9.26 -10.17
C ASN A 117 -2.51 8.90 -8.70
N PHE A 118 -1.41 9.29 -8.05
CA PHE A 118 -1.21 8.99 -6.63
C PHE A 118 -0.14 9.84 -5.96
N GLY A 119 0.94 10.19 -6.67
CA GLY A 119 2.11 10.86 -6.08
C GLY A 119 1.80 12.17 -5.33
N ILE A 120 0.78 12.93 -5.77
CA ILE A 120 0.32 14.13 -5.04
C ILE A 120 -0.26 13.77 -3.65
N CYS A 121 -0.89 12.61 -3.50
CA CYS A 121 -1.50 12.17 -2.24
C CYS A 121 -0.49 11.95 -1.10
N TYR A 122 0.81 11.81 -1.38
CA TYR A 122 1.85 11.74 -0.35
C TYR A 122 2.00 13.04 0.46
N TYR A 123 1.60 14.17 -0.12
CA TYR A 123 1.81 15.50 0.45
C TYR A 123 0.54 16.11 1.05
N ARG A 124 -0.57 15.35 1.08
CA ARG A 124 -1.82 15.79 1.69
C ARG A 124 -1.68 15.91 3.21
N ASN A 125 -2.62 16.60 3.86
CA ASN A 125 -2.66 16.69 5.32
C ASN A 125 -2.76 15.29 5.94
N THR A 126 -2.17 15.11 7.12
CA THR A 126 -2.26 13.81 7.81
C THR A 126 -3.71 13.49 8.19
N PHE A 127 -4.00 12.20 8.34
CA PHE A 127 -5.26 11.71 8.86
C PHE A 127 -5.55 12.31 10.24
N ALA A 128 -4.52 12.44 11.08
CA ALA A 128 -4.63 13.03 12.40
C ALA A 128 -5.02 14.52 12.34
N GLU A 129 -4.32 15.33 11.53
CA GLU A 129 -4.62 16.75 11.34
C GLU A 129 -6.05 16.95 10.81
N THR A 130 -6.44 16.13 9.84
CA THR A 130 -7.76 16.23 9.19
C THR A 130 -8.91 15.88 10.13
N ASN A 131 -8.69 14.97 11.08
CA ASN A 131 -9.74 14.43 11.95
C ASN A 131 -9.59 14.85 13.42
N GLY A 132 -8.74 15.84 13.72
CA GLY A 132 -8.53 16.34 15.08
C GLY A 132 -8.09 15.23 16.05
N ILE A 133 -7.16 14.39 15.63
CA ILE A 133 -6.52 13.39 16.51
C ILE A 133 -5.24 14.02 17.04
N GLU A 134 -5.24 14.35 18.34
CA GLU A 134 -4.08 14.93 18.99
C GLU A 134 -3.05 13.85 19.29
N ILE A 135 -1.95 13.86 18.55
CA ILE A 135 -0.80 13.00 18.81
C ILE A 135 0.11 13.71 19.82
N ARG A 136 0.42 13.02 20.91
CA ARG A 136 1.40 13.45 21.92
C ARG A 136 2.34 12.31 22.28
N GLU A 137 3.46 12.66 22.91
CA GLU A 137 4.36 11.67 23.53
C GLU A 137 3.57 10.81 24.53
N SER A 138 3.89 9.51 24.52
CA SER A 138 3.18 8.49 25.27
C SER A 138 4.14 7.74 26.18
N THR A 139 3.70 7.39 27.39
CA THR A 139 4.54 6.60 28.30
C THR A 139 4.59 5.13 27.89
N VAL A 140 5.62 4.41 28.36
CA VAL A 140 5.69 2.94 28.20
C VAL A 140 4.46 2.27 28.84
N ASP A 141 3.91 2.82 29.92
CA ASP A 141 2.72 2.27 30.57
C ASP A 141 1.45 2.44 29.73
N GLU A 142 1.31 3.56 29.01
CA GLU A 142 0.23 3.74 28.04
C GLU A 142 0.34 2.73 26.89
N LEU A 143 1.56 2.51 26.37
CA LEU A 143 1.82 1.49 25.35
C LEU A 143 1.53 0.07 25.84
N TYR A 144 1.96 -0.26 27.07
CA TYR A 144 1.69 -1.53 27.70
C TYR A 144 0.19 -1.79 27.85
N SER A 145 -0.55 -0.78 28.32
CA SER A 145 -2.00 -0.87 28.50
C SER A 145 -2.72 -1.08 27.16
N LEU A 146 -2.33 -0.33 26.12
CA LEU A 146 -2.83 -0.53 24.76
C LEU A 146 -2.56 -1.97 24.27
N CYS A 147 -1.37 -2.51 24.49
CA CYS A 147 -1.02 -3.86 24.08
C CYS A 147 -1.88 -4.92 24.77
N ILE A 148 -2.15 -4.78 26.08
CA ILE A 148 -3.04 -5.67 26.83
C ILE A 148 -4.46 -5.62 26.26
N ASP A 149 -5.00 -4.43 26.01
CA ASP A 149 -6.36 -4.27 25.50
C ASP A 149 -6.50 -4.87 24.09
N LEU A 150 -5.51 -4.65 23.22
CA LEU A 150 -5.46 -5.26 21.90
C LEU A 150 -5.36 -6.79 21.99
N ALA A 151 -4.52 -7.33 22.87
CA ALA A 151 -4.39 -8.78 23.07
C ALA A 151 -5.71 -9.43 23.53
N LYS A 152 -6.39 -8.82 24.49
CA LYS A 152 -7.69 -9.30 24.99
C LYS A 152 -8.77 -9.26 23.91
N ASN A 153 -8.83 -8.16 23.15
CA ASN A 153 -9.82 -8.00 22.08
C ASN A 153 -9.55 -8.94 20.90
N ALA A 154 -8.28 -9.12 20.51
CA ALA A 154 -7.89 -10.12 19.52
C ALA A 154 -8.30 -11.53 19.96
N SER A 155 -8.00 -11.89 21.21
CA SER A 155 -8.34 -13.19 21.78
C SER A 155 -9.84 -13.46 21.81
N LYS A 156 -10.63 -12.43 22.16
CA LYS A 156 -12.09 -12.50 22.15
C LYS A 156 -12.65 -12.65 20.74
N ALA A 157 -12.14 -11.87 19.78
CA ALA A 157 -12.56 -11.97 18.38
C ALA A 157 -12.21 -13.32 17.76
N ARG A 158 -11.12 -13.96 18.22
CA ARG A 158 -10.62 -15.26 17.74
C ARG A 158 -11.43 -16.47 18.20
N GLU A 159 -12.15 -16.38 19.32
CA GLU A 159 -12.67 -17.53 20.09
C GLU A 159 -13.50 -18.51 19.25
N ASN A 160 -14.38 -17.98 18.39
CA ASN A 160 -15.37 -18.76 17.62
C ASN A 160 -15.13 -18.72 16.10
N LEU A 161 -13.91 -18.38 15.67
CA LEU A 161 -13.57 -18.37 14.24
C LEU A 161 -13.25 -19.79 13.74
N SER A 162 -13.53 -20.00 12.45
CA SER A 162 -13.13 -21.20 11.72
C SER A 162 -11.62 -21.40 11.78
N GLU A 163 -11.18 -22.64 11.90
CA GLU A 163 -9.76 -22.98 11.98
C GLU A 163 -9.46 -24.34 11.35
N ASN A 164 -8.23 -24.48 10.88
CA ASN A 164 -7.65 -25.74 10.42
C ASN A 164 -6.34 -25.97 11.17
N ASP A 165 -6.18 -27.13 11.81
CA ASP A 165 -5.04 -27.45 12.68
C ASP A 165 -4.73 -26.38 13.74
N GLY A 166 -5.78 -25.74 14.28
CA GLY A 166 -5.67 -24.68 15.28
C GLY A 166 -5.29 -23.29 14.72
N ILE A 167 -5.10 -23.16 13.41
CA ILE A 167 -4.81 -21.90 12.72
C ILE A 167 -6.09 -21.35 12.09
N MET A 168 -6.33 -20.05 12.27
CA MET A 168 -7.51 -19.36 11.74
C MET A 168 -7.57 -19.46 10.22
N THR A 169 -8.78 -19.76 9.72
CA THR A 169 -9.12 -19.75 8.29
C THR A 169 -10.34 -18.88 8.07
N LEU A 170 -10.36 -18.10 6.99
CA LEU A 170 -11.53 -17.38 6.53
C LEU A 170 -12.59 -18.37 6.05
N THR A 171 -13.84 -18.11 6.45
CA THR A 171 -14.99 -18.89 5.99
C THR A 171 -15.17 -18.74 4.48
N SER A 172 -14.92 -17.55 3.94
CA SER A 172 -14.96 -17.28 2.51
C SER A 172 -14.13 -16.04 2.17
N LEU A 173 -13.15 -16.20 1.29
CA LEU A 173 -12.35 -15.07 0.79
C LEU A 173 -13.23 -14.01 0.09
N ASN A 174 -14.31 -14.43 -0.59
CA ASN A 174 -15.21 -13.50 -1.26
C ASN A 174 -16.10 -12.73 -0.27
N GLU A 175 -16.45 -13.35 0.86
CA GLU A 175 -17.15 -12.69 1.96
C GLU A 175 -16.22 -11.70 2.65
N ALA A 176 -14.99 -12.10 3.00
CA ALA A 176 -13.98 -11.21 3.57
C ALA A 176 -13.75 -9.95 2.70
N LYS A 177 -13.67 -10.12 1.37
CA LYS A 177 -13.60 -8.99 0.41
C LYS A 177 -14.84 -8.09 0.45
N ALA A 178 -16.03 -8.64 0.64
CA ALA A 178 -17.26 -7.87 0.73
C ALA A 178 -17.36 -7.11 2.06
N GLU A 179 -17.03 -7.77 3.17
CA GLU A 179 -17.08 -7.20 4.51
C GLU A 179 -16.01 -6.12 4.73
N THR A 180 -14.81 -6.28 4.18
CA THR A 180 -13.76 -5.23 4.19
C THR A 180 -14.17 -4.02 3.35
N GLN A 181 -14.77 -4.23 2.19
CA GLN A 181 -15.33 -3.14 1.38
C GLN A 181 -16.45 -2.40 2.12
N LYS A 182 -17.36 -3.14 2.77
CA LYS A 182 -18.44 -2.59 3.60
C LYS A 182 -17.88 -1.78 4.77
N ALA A 183 -16.92 -2.33 5.51
CA ALA A 183 -16.25 -1.69 6.63
C ALA A 183 -15.52 -0.39 6.24
N MET A 184 -14.82 -0.40 5.10
CA MET A 184 -14.19 0.82 4.58
C MET A 184 -15.20 1.90 4.19
N ASN A 185 -16.37 1.49 3.67
CA ASN A 185 -17.42 2.44 3.30
C ASN A 185 -18.14 3.03 4.52
N SER A 186 -18.31 2.27 5.61
CA SER A 186 -18.97 2.77 6.83
C SER A 186 -18.16 3.86 7.54
N LEU A 187 -16.83 3.88 7.36
CA LEU A 187 -15.98 4.93 7.93
C LEU A 187 -16.32 6.34 7.41
N TYR A 188 -16.96 6.49 6.25
CA TYR A 188 -17.33 7.79 5.70
C TYR A 188 -18.23 8.60 6.64
N GLU A 189 -19.10 7.93 7.41
CA GLU A 189 -20.02 8.61 8.35
C GLU A 189 -19.26 9.36 9.45
N LYS A 190 -18.14 8.79 9.92
CA LYS A 190 -17.31 9.37 10.98
C LYS A 190 -16.16 10.22 10.43
N TYR A 191 -15.63 9.87 9.26
CA TYR A 191 -14.46 10.46 8.64
C TYR A 191 -14.75 10.81 7.17
N PRO A 192 -15.35 11.99 6.88
CA PRO A 192 -15.91 12.35 5.57
C PRO A 192 -14.87 12.59 4.45
N THR A 193 -13.62 12.18 4.66
CA THR A 193 -12.56 12.10 3.64
C THR A 193 -12.26 10.66 3.20
N ILE A 194 -12.82 9.65 3.87
CA ILE A 194 -12.74 8.24 3.49
C ILE A 194 -13.94 7.92 2.58
N PHE A 195 -13.84 8.32 1.31
CA PHE A 195 -14.98 8.19 0.40
C PHE A 195 -15.39 6.73 0.14
N GLY A 196 -16.69 6.50 -0.04
CA GLY A 196 -17.24 5.21 -0.47
C GLY A 196 -17.13 4.99 -1.99
N GLY A 197 -17.84 3.97 -2.50
CA GLY A 197 -18.03 3.76 -3.94
C GLY A 197 -16.89 3.03 -4.67
N TYR A 198 -15.93 2.48 -3.94
CA TYR A 198 -14.85 1.67 -4.50
C TYR A 198 -15.20 0.19 -4.51
N SER A 199 -14.64 -0.56 -5.45
CA SER A 199 -14.76 -2.03 -5.56
C SER A 199 -13.97 -2.78 -4.48
N LYS A 200 -14.19 -4.10 -4.42
CA LYS A 200 -13.49 -5.01 -3.51
C LYS A 200 -12.02 -5.17 -3.91
N ALA A 201 -11.17 -5.48 -2.93
CA ALA A 201 -9.78 -5.86 -3.19
C ALA A 201 -9.70 -7.11 -4.09
N LYS A 202 -8.72 -7.14 -4.99
CA LYS A 202 -8.47 -8.23 -5.92
C LYS A 202 -7.39 -9.16 -5.39
N SER A 203 -7.60 -10.45 -5.55
CA SER A 203 -6.57 -11.45 -5.24
C SER A 203 -5.49 -11.44 -6.31
N VAL A 204 -4.24 -11.50 -5.88
CA VAL A 204 -3.09 -11.74 -6.77
C VAL A 204 -3.01 -13.24 -7.07
N MET A 205 -3.02 -13.62 -8.34
CA MET A 205 -2.95 -15.03 -8.75
C MET A 205 -1.61 -15.68 -8.37
N LEU A 206 -0.52 -14.91 -8.48
CA LEU A 206 0.85 -15.28 -8.15
C LEU A 206 1.22 -14.84 -6.71
N SER A 207 0.27 -14.98 -5.79
CA SER A 207 0.42 -14.58 -4.38
C SER A 207 1.69 -15.14 -3.71
N GLU A 208 2.03 -16.41 -3.98
CA GLU A 208 3.26 -17.02 -3.44
C GLU A 208 4.54 -16.35 -3.96
N LEU A 209 4.57 -15.93 -5.23
CA LEU A 209 5.71 -15.18 -5.79
C LEU A 209 5.82 -13.79 -5.15
N MET A 210 4.69 -13.17 -4.81
CA MET A 210 4.66 -11.89 -4.10
C MET A 210 5.26 -12.03 -2.69
N SER A 211 5.09 -13.17 -2.02
CA SER A 211 5.70 -13.43 -0.70
C SER A 211 7.23 -13.41 -0.70
N TYR A 212 7.90 -13.80 -1.80
CA TYR A 212 9.36 -13.66 -1.93
C TYR A 212 9.85 -12.21 -1.88
N THR A 213 8.97 -11.25 -2.12
CA THR A 213 9.25 -9.82 -1.97
C THR A 213 8.82 -9.25 -0.62
N GLN A 214 8.29 -10.09 0.28
CA GLN A 214 7.70 -9.69 1.57
C GLN A 214 6.56 -8.67 1.45
N ILE A 215 5.84 -8.68 0.33
CA ILE A 215 4.70 -7.79 0.09
C ILE A 215 3.40 -8.56 0.33
N THR A 216 2.55 -8.01 1.20
CA THR A 216 1.22 -8.57 1.53
C THR A 216 0.10 -7.94 0.69
N GLY A 217 0.27 -6.70 0.25
CA GLY A 217 -0.66 -5.98 -0.60
C GLY A 217 0.01 -4.92 -1.45
N VAL A 218 -0.66 -4.52 -2.53
CA VAL A 218 -0.22 -3.39 -3.36
C VAL A 218 -1.40 -2.70 -4.02
N PHE A 219 -1.54 -1.42 -3.72
CA PHE A 219 -2.34 -0.49 -4.50
C PHE A 219 -1.57 -0.10 -5.76
N PHE A 220 -2.16 -0.35 -6.93
CA PHE A 220 -1.51 -0.05 -8.20
C PHE A 220 -2.10 1.22 -8.84
N PRO A 221 -1.37 2.35 -8.85
CA PRO A 221 -1.91 3.66 -9.25
C PRO A 221 -2.23 3.79 -10.74
N PHE A 222 -1.83 2.83 -11.57
CA PHE A 222 -2.11 2.84 -13.01
C PHE A 222 -3.40 2.08 -13.37
N THR A 223 -3.88 1.19 -12.50
CA THR A 223 -5.15 0.47 -12.69
C THR A 223 -6.18 0.79 -11.60
N PHE A 224 -5.76 1.51 -10.57
CA PHE A 224 -6.55 1.84 -9.38
C PHE A 224 -7.16 0.60 -8.74
N GLU A 225 -6.36 -0.46 -8.61
CA GLU A 225 -6.74 -1.71 -7.96
C GLU A 225 -6.01 -1.84 -6.63
N ALA A 226 -6.74 -2.19 -5.58
CA ALA A 226 -6.18 -2.74 -4.35
C ALA A 226 -5.95 -4.25 -4.58
N ASN A 227 -4.70 -4.70 -4.54
CA ASN A 227 -4.33 -6.09 -4.80
C ASN A 227 -3.76 -6.71 -3.53
N VAL A 228 -4.19 -7.93 -3.21
CA VAL A 228 -3.77 -8.61 -1.97
C VAL A 228 -3.17 -9.98 -2.25
N ASN A 229 -2.09 -10.26 -1.55
CA ASN A 229 -1.50 -11.58 -1.43
C ASN A 229 -2.44 -12.44 -0.58
N VAL A 230 -2.98 -13.51 -1.16
CA VAL A 230 -3.91 -14.43 -0.48
C VAL A 230 -3.26 -15.76 -0.12
N ALA A 231 -1.93 -15.86 -0.23
CA ALA A 231 -1.16 -17.01 0.22
C ALA A 231 -0.64 -16.85 1.65
N VAL A 232 -0.68 -15.64 2.21
CA VAL A 232 -0.31 -15.33 3.61
C VAL A 232 -1.33 -15.94 4.60
N PRO A 233 -0.98 -16.10 5.89
CA PRO A 233 -1.92 -16.55 6.91
C PRO A 233 -3.24 -15.77 6.87
N GLU A 234 -4.36 -16.49 6.88
CA GLU A 234 -5.63 -15.91 6.47
C GLU A 234 -6.15 -14.83 7.43
N PHE A 235 -5.74 -14.88 8.71
CA PHE A 235 -6.09 -13.84 9.67
C PHE A 235 -5.57 -12.45 9.30
N SER A 236 -4.48 -12.32 8.53
CA SER A 236 -3.90 -11.01 8.17
C SER A 236 -4.52 -10.43 6.89
N ILE A 237 -5.22 -11.25 6.11
CA ILE A 237 -5.75 -10.87 4.79
C ILE A 237 -6.77 -9.73 4.89
N PRO A 238 -7.78 -9.74 5.79
CA PRO A 238 -8.77 -8.65 5.83
C PRO A 238 -8.18 -7.27 6.16
N ALA A 239 -7.27 -7.18 7.13
CA ALA A 239 -6.59 -5.94 7.47
C ALA A 239 -5.73 -5.45 6.30
N THR A 240 -5.06 -6.36 5.59
CA THR A 240 -4.31 -6.04 4.37
C THR A 240 -5.25 -5.49 3.28
N MET A 241 -6.44 -6.07 3.09
CA MET A 241 -7.44 -5.53 2.16
C MET A 241 -7.85 -4.11 2.53
N CYS A 242 -8.14 -3.84 3.81
CA CYS A 242 -8.49 -2.49 4.27
C CYS A 242 -7.32 -1.50 4.11
N HIS A 243 -6.08 -1.96 4.31
CA HIS A 243 -4.87 -1.16 4.08
C HIS A 243 -4.78 -0.72 2.61
N GLU A 244 -4.85 -1.65 1.67
CA GLU A 244 -4.78 -1.31 0.23
C GLU A 244 -5.99 -0.50 -0.24
N LEU A 245 -7.15 -0.73 0.36
CA LEU A 245 -8.36 0.07 0.13
C LEU A 245 -8.21 1.51 0.69
N SER A 246 -7.33 1.74 1.66
CA SER A 246 -6.99 3.07 2.17
C SER A 246 -6.10 3.82 1.18
N HIS A 247 -5.09 3.14 0.61
CA HIS A 247 -4.29 3.71 -0.49
C HIS A 247 -5.14 4.05 -1.71
N LEU A 248 -6.08 3.19 -2.10
CA LEU A 248 -7.05 3.46 -3.16
C LEU A 248 -7.92 4.71 -2.89
N ARG A 249 -8.05 5.13 -1.63
CA ARG A 249 -8.77 6.34 -1.21
C ARG A 249 -7.85 7.55 -1.03
N GLY A 250 -6.59 7.45 -1.45
CA GLY A 250 -5.64 8.56 -1.44
C GLY A 250 -4.98 8.79 -0.08
N PHE A 251 -4.93 7.79 0.80
CA PHE A 251 -4.11 7.81 2.01
C PHE A 251 -2.78 7.11 1.70
N ALA A 252 -1.77 7.87 1.32
CA ALA A 252 -0.51 7.33 0.78
C ALA A 252 0.52 6.96 1.85
N ARG A 253 0.36 7.40 3.10
CA ARG A 253 1.28 7.07 4.19
C ARG A 253 0.94 5.69 4.75
N GLU A 254 1.94 4.81 4.84
CA GLU A 254 1.79 3.44 5.34
C GLU A 254 1.18 3.40 6.76
N ASP A 255 1.65 4.27 7.65
CA ASP A 255 1.16 4.37 9.01
C ASP A 255 -0.32 4.75 9.10
N GLU A 256 -0.76 5.65 8.22
CA GLU A 256 -2.16 6.08 8.13
C GLU A 256 -3.03 4.99 7.49
N ALA A 257 -2.53 4.32 6.46
CA ALA A 257 -3.22 3.19 5.84
C ALA A 257 -3.41 2.03 6.84
N ASN A 258 -2.40 1.71 7.64
CA ASN A 258 -2.50 0.75 8.74
C ASN A 258 -3.53 1.18 9.80
N PHE A 259 -3.52 2.47 10.17
CA PHE A 259 -4.47 2.98 11.18
C PHE A 259 -5.92 2.97 10.67
N ILE A 260 -6.14 3.39 9.43
CA ILE A 260 -7.46 3.36 8.80
C ILE A 260 -7.91 1.90 8.62
N ALA A 261 -7.01 0.98 8.28
CA ALA A 261 -7.32 -0.45 8.20
C ALA A 261 -7.78 -1.00 9.55
N TYR A 262 -7.06 -0.68 10.62
CA TYR A 262 -7.47 -1.01 11.99
C TYR A 262 -8.87 -0.45 12.30
N LEU A 263 -9.11 0.85 12.05
CA LEU A 263 -10.40 1.48 12.29
C LEU A 263 -11.53 0.80 11.49
N ALA A 264 -11.33 0.50 10.21
CA ALA A 264 -12.32 -0.19 9.41
C ALA A 264 -12.62 -1.56 10.00
N CYS A 265 -11.57 -2.33 10.31
CA CYS A 265 -11.71 -3.68 10.81
C CYS A 265 -12.46 -3.76 12.14
N ILE A 266 -12.09 -2.95 13.15
CA ILE A 266 -12.73 -3.03 14.47
C ILE A 266 -14.19 -2.54 14.46
N ASN A 267 -14.57 -1.70 13.48
CA ASN A 267 -15.94 -1.22 13.30
C ASN A 267 -16.75 -2.11 12.33
N SER A 268 -16.19 -3.23 11.88
CA SER A 268 -16.92 -4.24 11.10
C SER A 268 -17.85 -5.06 11.99
N ASP A 269 -18.98 -5.53 11.42
CA ASP A 269 -19.86 -6.50 12.07
C ASP A 269 -19.35 -7.95 11.94
N ASN A 270 -18.31 -8.18 11.13
CA ASN A 270 -17.75 -9.51 10.86
C ASN A 270 -16.55 -9.81 11.79
N ALA A 271 -16.63 -10.91 12.54
CA ALA A 271 -15.62 -11.27 13.53
C ALA A 271 -14.25 -11.64 12.93
N GLU A 272 -14.19 -12.21 11.72
CA GLU A 272 -12.91 -12.50 11.03
C GLU A 272 -12.19 -11.20 10.65
N VAL A 273 -12.96 -10.20 10.19
CA VAL A 273 -12.45 -8.87 9.87
C VAL A 273 -12.00 -8.11 11.13
N GLN A 274 -12.78 -8.18 12.21
CA GLN A 274 -12.40 -7.59 13.50
C GLN A 274 -11.11 -8.19 14.06
N TYR A 275 -11.01 -9.53 14.06
CA TYR A 275 -9.82 -10.23 14.52
C TYR A 275 -8.57 -9.79 13.75
N SER A 276 -8.68 -9.72 12.42
CA SER A 276 -7.61 -9.22 11.56
C SER A 276 -7.12 -7.82 11.95
N GLY A 277 -8.05 -6.89 12.22
CA GLY A 277 -7.72 -5.54 12.66
C GLY A 277 -7.04 -5.49 14.02
N TYR A 278 -7.55 -6.24 15.00
CA TYR A 278 -6.91 -6.31 16.32
C TYR A 278 -5.51 -6.92 16.24
N MET A 279 -5.31 -7.95 15.42
CA MET A 279 -3.99 -8.55 15.21
C MET A 279 -3.01 -7.60 14.54
N LEU A 280 -3.45 -6.83 13.52
CA LEU A 280 -2.62 -5.78 12.91
C LEU A 280 -2.13 -4.80 13.97
N ALA A 281 -3.06 -4.18 14.72
CA ALA A 281 -2.71 -3.18 15.73
C ALA A 281 -1.86 -3.78 16.87
N PHE A 282 -2.16 -5.01 17.28
CA PHE A 282 -1.40 -5.73 18.31
C PHE A 282 0.05 -5.94 17.88
N ILE A 283 0.29 -6.47 16.67
CA ILE A 283 1.64 -6.74 16.16
C ILE A 283 2.47 -5.44 16.09
N HIS A 284 1.90 -4.35 15.57
CA HIS A 284 2.57 -3.06 15.55
C HIS A 284 2.92 -2.55 16.95
N SER A 285 1.97 -2.62 17.89
CA SER A 285 2.14 -2.09 19.25
C SER A 285 3.12 -2.93 20.07
N VAL A 286 3.04 -4.26 19.96
CA VAL A 286 3.89 -5.17 20.73
C VAL A 286 5.34 -5.15 20.25
N ASN A 287 5.59 -4.93 18.95
CA ASN A 287 6.94 -4.74 18.42
C ASN A 287 7.58 -3.43 18.92
N ALA A 288 6.79 -2.36 19.05
CA ALA A 288 7.25 -1.12 19.68
C ALA A 288 7.54 -1.32 21.17
N LEU A 289 6.69 -2.09 21.87
CA LEU A 289 6.89 -2.41 23.28
C LEU A 289 8.15 -3.27 23.49
N TYR A 290 8.42 -4.25 22.62
CA TYR A 290 9.65 -5.06 22.66
C TYR A 290 10.91 -4.20 22.66
N SER A 291 10.93 -3.16 21.83
CA SER A 291 12.06 -2.23 21.72
C SER A 291 12.24 -1.34 22.96
N SER A 292 11.21 -1.26 23.81
CA SER A 292 11.13 -0.29 24.92
C SER A 292 11.19 -0.94 26.29
N ASP A 293 10.56 -2.10 26.47
CA ASP A 293 10.47 -2.86 27.72
C ASP A 293 10.18 -4.34 27.42
N VAL A 294 11.25 -5.15 27.47
CA VAL A 294 11.20 -6.59 27.13
C VAL A 294 10.41 -7.39 28.18
N GLU A 295 10.42 -6.98 29.44
CA GLU A 295 9.70 -7.69 30.51
C GLU A 295 8.19 -7.53 30.32
N LYS A 296 7.73 -6.29 30.11
CA LYS A 296 6.32 -6.02 29.80
C LYS A 296 5.88 -6.67 28.48
N TYR A 297 6.75 -6.66 27.47
CA TYR A 297 6.50 -7.38 26.22
C TYR A 297 6.16 -8.86 26.48
N GLN A 298 6.95 -9.56 27.30
CA GLN A 298 6.70 -10.97 27.62
C GLN A 298 5.37 -11.15 28.37
N GLU A 299 5.05 -10.23 29.29
CA GLU A 299 3.81 -10.26 30.07
C GLU A 299 2.57 -10.10 29.18
N VAL A 300 2.62 -9.21 28.16
CA VAL A 300 1.51 -8.99 27.21
C VAL A 300 1.05 -10.31 26.56
N PHE A 301 1.98 -11.21 26.21
CA PHE A 301 1.62 -12.48 25.58
C PHE A 301 0.79 -13.39 26.49
N SER A 302 0.81 -13.20 27.81
CA SER A 302 -0.07 -13.93 28.73
C SER A 302 -1.55 -13.59 28.53
N TYR A 303 -1.86 -12.43 27.94
CA TYR A 303 -3.23 -11.98 27.64
C TYR A 303 -3.75 -12.42 26.27
N LEU A 304 -2.89 -13.02 25.43
CA LEU A 304 -3.32 -13.67 24.20
C LEU A 304 -3.84 -15.09 24.48
N SER A 305 -4.94 -15.46 23.83
CA SER A 305 -5.40 -16.85 23.78
C SER A 305 -4.39 -17.72 23.05
N ASP A 306 -4.37 -19.01 23.38
CA ASP A 306 -3.46 -19.96 22.73
C ASP A 306 -3.75 -20.07 21.22
N LYS A 307 -5.01 -19.92 20.82
CA LYS A 307 -5.40 -19.83 19.40
C LYS A 307 -4.75 -18.65 18.69
N ALA A 308 -4.76 -17.45 19.30
CA ALA A 308 -4.12 -16.28 18.70
C ALA A 308 -2.59 -16.39 18.66
N LYS A 309 -1.98 -17.04 19.66
CA LYS A 309 -0.54 -17.36 19.64
C LYS A 309 -0.19 -18.33 18.52
N SER A 310 -1.02 -19.35 18.29
CA SER A 310 -0.84 -20.29 17.17
C SER A 310 -0.89 -19.57 15.82
N ASP A 311 -1.81 -18.63 15.63
CA ASP A 311 -1.87 -17.81 14.40
C ASP A 311 -0.60 -16.97 14.20
N LEU A 312 -0.06 -16.35 15.27
CA LEU A 312 1.21 -15.62 15.22
C LEU A 312 2.39 -16.53 14.87
N ASN A 313 2.44 -17.72 15.46
CA ASN A 313 3.50 -18.69 15.17
C ASN A 313 3.42 -19.16 13.72
N ALA A 314 2.23 -19.49 13.22
CA ALA A 314 2.03 -19.84 11.81
C ALA A 314 2.43 -18.70 10.86
N ASN A 315 2.19 -17.44 11.24
CA ASN A 315 2.68 -16.28 10.50
C ASN A 315 4.21 -16.20 10.47
N ASN A 316 4.88 -16.38 11.60
CA ASN A 316 6.34 -16.36 11.67
C ASN A 316 6.94 -17.51 10.85
N GLU A 317 6.39 -18.73 10.95
CA GLU A 317 6.81 -19.88 10.15
C GLU A 317 6.57 -19.68 8.65
N TYR A 318 5.48 -18.99 8.28
CA TYR A 318 5.23 -18.63 6.89
C TYR A 318 6.32 -17.70 6.35
N TRP A 319 6.59 -16.58 7.04
CA TRP A 319 7.55 -15.58 6.57
C TRP A 319 9.01 -16.04 6.62
N ALA A 320 9.37 -16.91 7.56
CA ALA A 320 10.70 -17.53 7.63
C ALA A 320 11.08 -18.26 6.33
N LYS A 321 10.10 -18.77 5.56
CA LYS A 321 10.34 -19.42 4.26
C LYS A 321 10.76 -18.43 3.16
N TYR A 322 10.42 -17.16 3.33
CA TYR A 322 10.63 -16.09 2.34
C TYR A 322 11.73 -15.11 2.73
N GLU A 323 12.42 -15.32 3.85
CA GLU A 323 13.66 -14.61 4.21
C GLU A 323 14.79 -14.99 3.25
N THR A 324 14.82 -14.32 2.10
CA THR A 324 15.74 -14.60 1.00
C THR A 324 16.47 -13.33 0.57
N PRO A 325 17.59 -13.43 -0.17
CA PRO A 325 18.26 -12.24 -0.73
C PRO A 325 17.35 -11.38 -1.62
N VAL A 326 16.32 -11.99 -2.24
CA VAL A 326 15.31 -11.25 -3.01
C VAL A 326 14.48 -10.34 -2.11
N ALA A 327 14.12 -10.82 -0.92
CA ALA A 327 13.39 -10.03 0.07
C ALA A 327 14.23 -8.83 0.57
N GLU A 328 15.53 -9.02 0.82
CA GLU A 328 16.42 -7.92 1.22
C GLU A 328 16.50 -6.81 0.16
N VAL A 329 16.63 -7.20 -1.12
CA VAL A 329 16.64 -6.26 -2.24
C VAL A 329 15.29 -5.55 -2.37
N ALA A 330 14.17 -6.28 -2.26
CA ALA A 330 12.83 -5.71 -2.32
C ALA A 330 12.61 -4.69 -1.18
N SER A 331 13.01 -5.03 0.04
CA SER A 331 12.93 -4.16 1.21
C SER A 331 13.75 -2.88 1.03
N SER A 332 14.99 -2.99 0.52
CA SER A 332 15.83 -1.81 0.24
C SER A 332 15.24 -0.88 -0.83
N ILE A 333 14.61 -1.45 -1.87
CA ILE A 333 13.91 -0.68 -2.91
C ILE A 333 12.68 0.02 -2.31
N ASN A 334 11.91 -0.68 -1.47
CA ASN A 334 10.73 -0.12 -0.83
C ASN A 334 11.08 1.03 0.13
N ASP A 335 12.10 0.84 0.98
CA ASP A 335 12.63 1.88 1.85
C ASP A 335 13.05 3.11 1.04
N SER A 336 13.83 2.92 -0.03
CA SER A 336 14.23 4.03 -0.92
C SER A 336 13.02 4.75 -1.55
N TYR A 337 11.99 4.00 -1.94
CA TYR A 337 10.75 4.55 -2.49
C TYR A 337 9.98 5.39 -1.46
N LEU A 338 9.84 4.90 -0.23
CA LEU A 338 9.15 5.62 0.85
C LEU A 338 9.88 6.92 1.21
N LYS A 339 11.22 6.86 1.35
CA LYS A 339 12.06 8.04 1.63
C LYS A 339 11.97 9.09 0.51
N ALA A 340 11.99 8.65 -0.76
CA ALA A 340 11.81 9.54 -1.90
C ALA A 340 10.46 10.30 -1.89
N ASN A 341 9.42 9.71 -1.27
CA ASN A 341 8.10 10.29 -1.10
C ASN A 341 7.88 10.93 0.30
N SER A 342 8.97 11.31 0.98
CA SER A 342 8.94 12.01 2.28
C SER A 342 8.20 11.22 3.38
N GLN A 343 8.31 9.89 3.35
CA GLN A 343 7.81 8.98 4.38
C GLN A 343 8.91 8.49 5.33
N ASP A 344 9.93 9.31 5.62
CA ASP A 344 10.97 8.97 6.59
C ASP A 344 10.40 8.83 8.02
N ASP A 345 10.94 7.89 8.80
CA ASP A 345 10.57 7.72 10.20
C ASP A 345 11.10 8.85 11.07
N GLY A 346 10.22 9.43 11.89
CA GLY A 346 10.59 10.42 12.90
C GLY A 346 11.38 9.77 14.05
N THR A 347 12.46 10.41 14.50
CA THR A 347 13.45 9.81 15.42
C THR A 347 13.02 9.72 16.90
N LYS A 348 11.74 9.91 17.25
CA LYS A 348 11.31 10.06 18.67
C LYS A 348 9.97 9.41 19.05
N SER A 349 9.40 8.52 18.24
CA SER A 349 8.11 7.89 18.55
C SER A 349 8.13 6.36 18.42
N TYR A 350 7.09 5.70 18.91
CA TYR A 350 6.93 4.23 18.83
C TYR A 350 6.60 3.74 17.40
N GLY A 351 6.64 4.64 16.42
CA GLY A 351 6.11 4.47 15.08
C GLY A 351 4.79 5.23 14.93
N ARG A 352 4.60 5.95 13.81
CA ARG A 352 3.45 6.84 13.62
C ARG A 352 2.10 6.09 13.69
N MET A 353 2.05 4.83 13.25
CA MET A 353 0.86 3.97 13.44
C MET A 353 0.54 3.76 14.93
N VAL A 354 1.54 3.44 15.76
CA VAL A 354 1.34 3.21 17.20
C VAL A 354 0.95 4.50 17.92
N ASP A 355 1.52 5.64 17.52
CA ASP A 355 1.13 6.94 18.06
C ASP A 355 -0.34 7.28 17.76
N LEU A 356 -0.84 6.93 16.56
CA LEU A 356 -2.25 7.09 16.19
C LEU A 356 -3.15 6.18 17.04
N LEU A 357 -2.75 4.92 17.28
CA LEU A 357 -3.47 4.01 18.16
C LEU A 357 -3.55 4.55 19.60
N LEU A 358 -2.43 5.05 20.13
CA LEU A 358 -2.35 5.65 21.47
C LEU A 358 -3.17 6.93 21.59
N ALA A 359 -3.17 7.77 20.55
CA ALA A 359 -4.02 8.95 20.51
C ALA A 359 -5.52 8.57 20.45
N TYR A 360 -5.86 7.50 19.73
CA TYR A 360 -7.22 7.00 19.61
C TYR A 360 -7.74 6.35 20.90
N SER A 361 -6.92 5.58 21.62
CA SER A 361 -7.34 4.89 22.84
C SER A 361 -7.63 5.82 24.02
N ARG A 362 -7.20 7.08 23.95
CA ARG A 362 -7.49 8.13 24.94
C ARG A 362 -8.82 8.83 24.74
N LYS A 363 -9.41 8.72 23.55
CA LYS A 363 -10.75 9.25 23.24
C LYS A 363 -11.81 8.29 23.77
#